data_AF-A0A832ZR52-F1
#
_entry.id   AF-A0A832ZR52-F1
#
_cell.length_a   1.000
_cell.length_b   1.000
_cell.length_c   1.000
_cell.angle_alpha   90.00
_cell.angle_beta   90.00
_cell.angle_gamma   90.00
#
_symmetry.space_group_name_H-M   'P 1'
#
loop_
_entity.id
_entity.type
_entity.pdbx_description
1 polymer ?
#
loop_
_entity_poly.entity_id
_entity_poly.type
_entity_poly.pdbx_seq_one_letter_code
_entity_poly.pdbx_strand_id
1 'polypeptide(L)' 'MPEEKEKREYRLASIDRIWFEYDKQNDILYINFGLDIEDADEEFLTDDNIVVRIKNGQVVSLTVFEFSKRVNL' A
#
# COMPACT_ATOMS: atom_id res chain seq x y z
N MET A 1 4.22 -22.25 -20.33
CA MET A 1 5.17 -21.15 -20.02
C MET A 1 4.48 -20.33 -18.95
N PRO A 2 5.05 -20.15 -17.75
CA PRO A 2 4.46 -19.21 -16.81
C PRO A 2 4.61 -17.81 -17.42
N GLU A 3 3.50 -17.08 -17.52
CA GLU A 3 3.51 -15.68 -17.91
C GLU A 3 4.42 -14.93 -16.92
N GLU A 4 5.47 -14.28 -17.41
CA GLU A 4 6.17 -13.27 -16.62
C GLU A 4 5.11 -12.23 -16.24
N LYS A 5 4.77 -12.12 -14.95
CA LYS A 5 3.90 -11.03 -14.47
C LYS A 5 4.54 -9.73 -14.97
N GLU A 6 3.89 -9.04 -15.89
CA GLU A 6 4.38 -7.77 -16.43
C GLU A 6 4.79 -6.88 -15.27
N LYS A 7 6.05 -6.42 -15.29
CA LYS A 7 6.56 -5.50 -14.28
C LYS A 7 5.80 -4.19 -14.42
N ARG A 8 4.87 -3.91 -13.51
CA ARG A 8 4.13 -2.65 -13.47
C ARG A 8 4.86 -1.64 -12.60
N GLU A 9 5.02 -0.43 -13.10
CA GLU A 9 5.61 0.69 -12.36
C GLU A 9 4.52 1.74 -12.10
N TYR A 10 4.40 2.17 -10.85
CA TYR A 10 3.42 3.15 -10.41
C TYR A 10 4.12 4.35 -9.77
N ARG A 11 3.53 5.54 -9.89
CA ARG A 11 3.98 6.74 -9.17
C ARG A 11 3.19 6.89 -7.88
N LEU A 12 3.80 7.47 -6.85
CA LEU A 12 3.06 7.89 -5.64
C LEU A 12 2.14 9.07 -5.99
N ALA A 13 0.98 9.17 -5.33
CA ALA A 13 0.03 10.26 -5.57
C ALA A 13 0.53 11.61 -5.03
N SER A 14 1.02 11.66 -3.78
CA SER A 14 1.67 12.85 -3.22
C SER A 14 2.73 12.49 -2.18
N ILE A 15 3.86 13.20 -2.20
CA ILE A 15 4.89 13.14 -1.16
C ILE A 15 4.82 14.31 -0.18
N ASP A 16 4.04 15.34 -0.48
CA ASP A 16 3.87 16.52 0.36
C ASP A 16 2.94 16.24 1.55
N ARG A 17 2.13 15.18 1.46
CA ARG A 17 1.13 14.78 2.45
C ARG A 17 1.17 13.27 2.67
N ILE A 18 2.24 12.81 3.30
CA ILE A 18 2.36 11.42 3.73
C ILE A 18 1.86 11.32 5.16
N TRP A 19 0.94 10.38 5.42
CA TRP A 19 0.56 10.01 6.77
C TRP A 19 0.64 8.49 6.93
N PHE A 20 0.98 8.06 8.14
CA PHE A 20 1.03 6.65 8.48
C PHE A 20 0.55 6.44 9.91
N GLU A 21 -0.07 5.29 10.15
CA GLU A 21 -0.59 4.90 11.45
C GLU A 21 -0.35 3.41 11.65
N TYR A 22 0.28 3.07 12.79
CA TYR A 22 0.42 1.68 13.19
C TYR A 22 -0.67 1.32 14.18
N ASP A 23 -1.61 0.51 13.72
CA ASP A 23 -2.59 -0.16 14.56
C ASP A 23 -1.93 -1.35 15.25
N LYS A 24 -1.48 -1.12 16.49
CA LYS A 24 -0.85 -2.15 17.32
C LYS A 24 -1.82 -3.27 17.73
N GLN A 25 -3.12 -3.01 17.76
CA GLN A 25 -4.10 -4.02 18.15
C GLN A 25 -4.24 -5.09 17.07
N ASN A 26 -4.22 -4.68 15.80
CA ASN A 26 -4.38 -5.58 14.66
C ASN A 26 -3.07 -5.93 13.95
N ASP A 27 -1.94 -5.35 14.37
CA ASP A 27 -0.62 -5.51 13.73
C ASP A 27 -0.61 -5.07 12.25
N ILE A 28 -1.17 -3.87 12.01
CA ILE A 28 -1.32 -3.30 10.66
C ILE A 28 -0.68 -1.91 10.63
N LEU A 29 0.19 -1.66 9.65
CA LEU A 29 0.67 -0.31 9.33
C LEU A 29 -0.04 0.21 8.07
N TYR A 30 -0.73 1.33 8.22
CA TYR A 30 -1.30 2.09 7.11
C TYR A 30 -0.32 3.17 6.68
N ILE A 31 -0.10 3.34 5.37
CA ILE A 31 0.69 4.43 4.78
C ILE A 31 -0.14 5.03 3.65
N ASN A 32 -0.29 6.35 3.64
CA ASN A 32 -1.14 7.05 2.69
C ASN A 32 -0.40 8.22 2.06
N PHE A 33 -0.62 8.42 0.77
CA PHE A 33 0.05 9.39 -0.08
C PHE A 33 -0.97 10.42 -0.59
N GLY A 34 -1.41 11.33 0.27
CA GLY A 34 -2.48 12.31 -0.02
C GLY A 34 -3.64 12.25 0.97
N LEU A 35 -4.75 12.95 0.64
CA LEU A 35 -5.94 13.02 1.51
C LEU A 35 -7.13 12.17 1.02
N ASP A 36 -7.25 11.92 -0.29
CA ASP A 36 -8.46 11.32 -0.88
C ASP A 36 -8.30 9.82 -1.17
N ILE A 37 -7.97 9.04 -0.13
CA ILE A 37 -7.73 7.59 -0.23
C ILE A 37 -9.01 6.75 -0.24
N GLU A 38 -10.18 7.31 0.05
CA GLU A 38 -11.41 6.52 0.24
C GLU A 38 -11.85 5.82 -1.07
N ASP A 39 -11.76 6.53 -2.21
CA ASP A 39 -12.18 6.02 -3.52
C ASP A 39 -10.96 5.61 -4.37
N ALA A 40 -10.38 4.44 -4.10
CA ALA A 40 -9.39 3.84 -4.98
C ALA A 40 -10.07 3.14 -6.16
N ASP A 41 -9.46 3.21 -7.34
CA ASP A 41 -9.95 2.56 -8.57
C ASP A 41 -9.58 1.07 -8.58
N GLU A 42 -8.38 0.75 -8.10
CA GLU A 42 -7.86 -0.62 -8.05
C GLU A 42 -7.21 -0.92 -6.71
N GLU A 43 -7.26 -2.18 -6.31
CA GLU A 43 -6.60 -2.73 -5.14
C GLU A 43 -5.96 -4.07 -5.49
N PHE A 44 -4.73 -4.28 -5.03
CA PHE A 44 -4.07 -5.57 -5.17
C PHE A 44 -3.31 -5.97 -3.91
N LEU A 45 -3.38 -7.26 -3.57
CA LEU A 45 -2.59 -7.89 -2.54
C LEU A 45 -1.29 -8.43 -3.16
N THR A 46 -0.16 -8.00 -2.65
CA THR A 46 1.16 -8.53 -3.03
C THR A 46 1.44 -9.85 -2.33
N ASP A 47 2.39 -10.63 -2.86
CA ASP A 47 2.87 -11.86 -2.20
C ASP A 47 3.49 -11.58 -0.81
N ASP A 48 3.94 -10.34 -0.57
CA ASP A 48 4.44 -9.88 0.72
C ASP A 48 3.33 -9.39 1.67
N ASN A 49 2.08 -9.83 1.60
CA ASN A 49 0.98 -9.39 2.51
C ASN A 49 0.86 -7.85 2.65
N ILE A 50 1.00 -7.13 1.53
CA ILE A 50 0.79 -5.69 1.45
C ILE A 50 -0.34 -5.46 0.46
N VAL A 51 -1.36 -4.74 0.89
CA VAL A 51 -2.39 -4.21 0.00
C VAL A 51 -1.89 -2.88 -0.56
N VAL A 52 -1.93 -2.73 -1.88
CA VAL A 52 -1.63 -1.49 -2.58
C VAL A 52 -2.92 -0.99 -3.22
N ARG A 53 -3.27 0.27 -2.94
CA ARG A 53 -4.45 0.93 -3.52
C ARG A 53 -4.01 1.98 -4.54
N ILE A 54 -4.64 1.93 -5.72
CA ILE A 54 -4.35 2.79 -6.86
C ILE A 54 -5.56 3.67 -7.16
N LYS A 55 -5.30 4.95 -7.44
CA LYS A 55 -6.27 5.90 -7.96
C LYS A 55 -5.64 6.71 -9.09
N ASN A 56 -6.32 6.84 -10.23
CA ASN A 56 -5.82 7.52 -11.43
C ASN A 56 -4.41 7.05 -11.85
N GLY A 57 -4.12 5.75 -11.70
CA GLY A 57 -2.81 5.18 -12.02
C GLY A 57 -1.67 5.52 -11.04
N GLN A 58 -2.00 6.09 -9.87
CA GLN A 58 -1.04 6.44 -8.82
C GLN A 58 -1.31 5.66 -7.53
N VAL A 59 -0.27 5.32 -6.79
CA VAL A 59 -0.38 4.72 -5.45
C VAL A 59 -0.89 5.77 -4.47
N VAL A 60 -2.05 5.50 -3.87
CA VAL A 60 -2.66 6.37 -2.85
C VAL A 60 -2.52 5.80 -1.43
N SER A 61 -2.37 4.48 -1.30
CA SER A 61 -2.29 3.83 0.01
C SER A 61 -1.55 2.50 -0.03
N LEU A 62 -0.90 2.16 1.09
CA LEU A 62 -0.38 0.84 1.42
C LEU A 62 -0.97 0.41 2.76
N THR A 63 -1.45 -0.82 2.84
CA THR A 63 -1.80 -1.48 4.10
C THR A 63 -0.87 -2.68 4.29
N VAL A 64 0.00 -2.60 5.28
CA VAL A 64 1.01 -3.61 5.59
C VAL A 64 0.52 -4.47 6.75
N PHE A 65 0.19 -5.72 6.46
CA PHE A 65 -0.21 -6.69 7.49
C PHE A 65 1.01 -7.33 8.14
N GLU A 66 0.82 -7.78 9.39
CA GLU A 66 1.83 -8.44 10.20
C GLU A 66 3.12 -7.59 10.31
N PHE A 67 2.94 -6.28 10.50
CA PHE A 67 4.01 -5.30 10.39
C PHE A 67 5.15 -5.62 11.37
N SER A 68 4.81 -6.01 12.60
CA SER A 68 5.78 -6.39 13.64
C SER A 68 6.81 -7.42 13.18
N LYS A 69 6.39 -8.42 12.39
CA LYS A 69 7.26 -9.48 11.84
C LYS A 69 8.30 -8.94 10.87
N ARG A 70 8.08 -7.77 10.28
CA ARG A 70 8.97 -7.13 9.30
C ARG A 70 10.02 -6.22 9.94
N VAL A 71 9.72 -5.70 11.13
CA VAL A 71 10.57 -4.74 11.84
C VAL A 71 11.19 -5.31 13.12
N ASN A 72 11.02 -6.61 13.38
CA ASN A 72 11.51 -7.29 14.59
C ASN A 72 11.06 -6.60 15.89
N LEU A 73 9.79 -6.22 15.97
CA LEU A 73 9.16 -5.65 17.17
C LEU A 73 8.59 -6.71 18.12
#